data_AF-R8VXJ5-F1
#
_entry.id   AF-R8VXJ5-F1
#
_cell.length_a   1.000
_cell.length_b   1.000
_cell.length_c   1.000
_cell.angle_alpha   90.00
_cell.angle_beta   90.00
_cell.angle_gamma   90.00
#
_symmetry.space_group_name_H-M   'P 1'
#
loop_
_entity.id
_entity.type
_entity.pdbx_description
1 polymer ?
#
loop_
_entity_poly.entity_id
_entity_poly.type
_entity_poly.pdbx_seq_one_letter_code
_entity_poly.pdbx_strand_id
1 'polypeptide(L)' 'MKDTVDSRAVKIAATIMQAAGLCRYDSIAKCQRISVDSITCERCIRAWLLSKAKKELEKEETT' A
#
# COMPACT_ATOMS: atom_id res chain seq x y z
N MET A 1 -1.81 16.06 -0.56
CA MET A 1 -2.14 15.42 -1.86
C MET A 1 -3.55 15.86 -2.23
N LYS A 2 -3.78 16.42 -3.43
CA LYS A 2 -5.14 16.62 -3.94
C LYS A 2 -5.85 15.25 -3.94
N ASP A 3 -7.08 15.22 -3.47
CA ASP A 3 -7.85 13.98 -3.40
C ASP A 3 -8.34 13.59 -4.80
N THR A 4 -7.54 12.79 -5.51
CA THR A 4 -7.87 12.28 -6.85
C THR A 4 -8.63 10.95 -6.74
N VAL A 5 -9.32 10.55 -7.81
CA VAL A 5 -9.95 9.22 -7.91
C VAL A 5 -8.92 8.12 -7.59
N ASP A 6 -7.72 8.23 -8.13
CA ASP A 6 -6.64 7.26 -7.92
C ASP A 6 -6.17 7.23 -6.46
N SER A 7 -6.02 8.39 -5.82
CA SER A 7 -5.66 8.46 -4.40
C SER A 7 -6.71 7.78 -3.51
N ARG A 8 -8.00 7.91 -3.86
CA ARG A 8 -9.11 7.23 -3.16
C ARG A 8 -9.09 5.73 -3.42
N ALA A 9 -8.88 5.29 -4.65
CA ALA A 9 -8.81 3.88 -5.01
C ALA A 9 -7.67 3.17 -4.24
N VAL A 10 -6.49 3.79 -4.19
CA VAL A 10 -5.34 3.23 -3.46
C VAL A 10 -5.60 3.18 -1.95
N LYS A 11 -6.30 4.18 -1.39
CA LYS A 11 -6.72 4.15 0.02
C LYS A 11 -7.70 3.01 0.29
N ILE A 12 -8.73 2.84 -0.53
CA ILE A 12 -9.72 1.76 -0.41
C ILE A 12 -9.04 0.39 -0.48
N ALA A 13 -8.15 0.18 -1.46
CA ALA A 13 -7.40 -1.05 -1.59
C ALA A 13 -6.56 -1.35 -0.34
N ALA A 14 -5.84 -0.36 0.19
CA ALA A 14 -5.06 -0.51 1.41
C ALA A 14 -5.93 -0.88 2.63
N THR A 15 -7.09 -0.26 2.78
CA THR A 15 -8.06 -0.58 3.84
C THR A 15 -8.59 -2.01 3.72
N ILE A 16 -8.97 -2.46 2.52
CA ILE A 16 -9.47 -3.83 2.29
C ILE A 16 -8.37 -4.85 2.61
N MET A 17 -7.15 -4.62 2.12
CA MET A 17 -6.02 -5.52 2.38
C MET A 17 -5.72 -5.62 3.88
N GLN A 18 -5.70 -4.48 4.58
CA GLN A 18 -5.50 -4.46 6.03
C GLN A 18 -6.62 -5.19 6.77
N ALA A 19 -7.88 -5.00 6.38
CA ALA A 19 -9.03 -5.67 7.00
C ALA A 19 -9.02 -7.19 6.78
N ALA A 20 -8.44 -7.65 5.67
CA ALA A 20 -8.20 -9.06 5.39
C ALA A 20 -6.98 -9.64 6.14
N GLY A 21 -6.31 -8.86 6.99
CA GLY A 21 -5.12 -9.28 7.72
C GLY A 21 -3.86 -9.39 6.84
N LEU A 22 -3.90 -8.83 5.61
CA LEU A 22 -2.74 -8.85 4.72
C LEU A 22 -1.72 -7.82 5.18
N CYS A 23 -0.45 -8.19 5.05
CA CYS A 23 0.69 -7.28 5.20
C CYS A 23 1.33 -7.06 3.82
N ARG A 24 2.04 -5.94 3.65
CA ARG A 24 2.88 -5.73 2.46
C ARG A 24 4.04 -6.73 2.36
N TYR A 25 4.40 -7.35 3.48
CA TYR A 25 5.46 -8.33 3.58
C TYR A 25 4.87 -9.73 3.62
N ASP A 26 5.60 -10.69 3.06
CA ASP A 26 5.27 -12.12 3.04
C ASP A 26 5.48 -12.83 4.39
N SER A 27 6.18 -12.20 5.34
CA SER A 27 6.33 -12.74 6.69
C SER A 27 6.37 -11.66 7.77
N ILE A 28 5.96 -12.05 8.97
CA ILE A 28 5.98 -11.19 10.16
C ILE A 28 7.42 -10.77 10.51
N ALA A 29 8.42 -11.63 10.28
CA ALA A 29 9.82 -11.32 10.54
C ALA A 29 10.35 -10.14 9.71
N LYS A 30 9.80 -9.92 8.50
CA LYS A 30 10.13 -8.74 7.67
C LYS A 30 9.37 -7.49 8.13
N CYS A 31 8.28 -7.66 8.87
CA CYS A 31 7.55 -6.58 9.50
C CYS A 31 8.28 -6.13 10.78
N GLN A 32 9.32 -5.31 10.63
CA GLN A 32 10.10 -4.75 11.75
C GLN A 32 9.37 -3.63 12.51
N ARG A 33 8.03 -3.61 12.48
CA ARG A 33 7.24 -2.61 13.19
C ARG A 33 7.06 -3.05 14.64
N ILE A 34 7.50 -2.19 15.56
CA ILE A 34 7.38 -2.41 17.02
C ILE A 34 5.90 -2.38 17.45
N SER A 35 5.08 -1.56 16.80
CA SER A 35 3.62 -1.50 17.01
C SER A 35 2.88 -1.75 15.70
N VAL A 36 1.88 -2.64 15.76
CA VAL A 36 1.05 -3.02 14.62
C VAL A 36 -0.39 -2.67 14.95
N ASP A 37 -0.85 -1.53 14.43
CA ASP A 37 -2.23 -1.08 14.52
C ASP A 37 -2.82 -0.92 13.11
N SER A 38 -4.15 -0.80 13.04
CA SER A 38 -4.88 -0.71 11.77
C SER A 38 -4.43 0.47 10.91
N ILE A 39 -4.17 1.62 11.52
CA ILE A 39 -3.75 2.85 10.85
C ILE A 39 -2.33 2.70 10.30
N THR A 40 -1.44 2.12 11.10
CA THR A 40 -0.04 1.85 10.74
C THR A 40 0.04 0.88 9.57
N CYS A 41 -0.73 -0.21 9.60
CA CYS A 41 -0.78 -1.18 8.50
C CYS A 41 -1.40 -0.59 7.23
N GLU A 42 -2.52 0.13 7.33
CA GLU A 42 -3.15 0.82 6.20
C GLU A 42 -2.16 1.75 5.51
N ARG A 43 -1.49 2.62 6.28
CA ARG A 43 -0.48 3.55 5.74
C ARG A 43 0.69 2.82 5.07
N CYS A 44 1.15 1.73 5.67
CA CYS A 44 2.27 0.96 5.13
C CYS A 44 1.91 0.29 3.79
N ILE A 45 0.73 -0.33 3.71
CA ILE A 45 0.22 -0.96 2.48
C ILE A 45 -0.04 0.11 1.42
N ARG A 46 -0.67 1.23 1.79
CA ARG A 46 -0.94 2.35 0.89
C ARG A 46 0.33 2.88 0.23
N ALA A 47 1.38 3.11 1.01
CA ALA A 47 2.67 3.57 0.49
C ALA A 47 3.31 2.53 -0.46
N TRP A 48 3.18 1.24 -0.14
CA TRP A 48 3.67 0.17 -1.00
C TRP A 48 2.91 0.10 -2.34
N LEU A 49 1.58 0.20 -2.32
CA LEU A 49 0.75 0.23 -3.52
C LEU A 49 1.11 1.41 -4.43
N LEU A 50 1.30 2.61 -3.88
CA LEU A 50 1.76 3.77 -4.64
C LEU A 50 3.11 3.51 -5.31
N SER A 51 4.06 2.91 -4.59
CA SER A 51 5.36 2.56 -5.16
C SER A 51 5.27 1.54 -6.29
N LYS A 52 4.32 0.59 -6.21
CA LYS A 52 4.08 -0.40 -7.28
C LYS A 52 3.44 0.25 -8.50
N ALA A 53 2.40 1.06 -8.29
CA ALA A 53 1.74 1.79 -9.37
C ALA A 53 2.73 2.66 -10.15
N LYS A 54 3.59 3.42 -9.45
CA LYS A 54 4.64 4.23 -10.10
C LYS A 54 5.56 3.40 -10.99
N LYS A 55 5.98 2.22 -10.52
CA LYS A 55 6.88 1.33 -11.29
C LYS A 55 6.21 0.72 -12.52
N GLU A 56 4.92 0.42 -12.46
CA GLU A 56 4.21 -0.10 -13.64
C GLU A 56 4.01 1.01 -14.68
N LEU A 57 3.64 2.22 -14.26
CA LEU A 57 3.54 3.38 -15.16
C LEU A 57 4.88 3.71 -15.83
N GLU A 58 5.99 3.69 -15.08
CA GLU A 58 7.34 3.90 -15.64
C GLU A 58 7.71 2.86 -16.72
N LYS A 59 7.21 1.61 -16.62
CA LYS A 59 7.42 0.60 -17.66
C LYS A 59 6.57 0.87 -18.89
N GLU A 60 5.33 1.30 -18.71
CA GLU A 60 4.44 1.66 -19.81
C GLU A 60 4.99 2.86 -20.61
N GLU A 61 5.63 3.83 -19.95
CA GLU A 61 6.27 4.98 -20.63
C GLU A 61 7.55 4.62 -21.39
N THR A 62 8.16 3.48 -21.09
CA THR A 62 9.42 3.02 -21.71
C THR A 62 9.23 1.91 -22.75
N THR A 63 7.98 1.52 -23.03
CA THR A 63 7.60 0.48 -24.00
C THR A 63 6.88 1.10 -25.20
#